data_AF-A0ZSF7-F1
#
_entry.id   AF-A0ZSF7-F1
#
_cell.length_a   1.000
_cell.length_b   1.000
_cell.length_c   1.000
_cell.angle_alpha   90.00
_cell.angle_beta   90.00
_cell.angle_gamma   90.00
#
_symmetry.space_group_name_H-M   'P 1'
#
loop_
_entity.id
_entity.type
_entity.pdbx_description
1 polymer ?
#
loop_
_entity_poly.entity_id
_entity_poly.type
_entity_poly.pdbx_seq_one_letter_code
_entity_poly.pdbx_strand_id
1 'polypeptide(L)'
;ASMFKHDHYMDNGVRYPNGDGICEQLNETKCDAGFSYDRSICEGPHYWHTISKCFIACGIGQRQSPINIVSYDAKFRQRLPKLKFKPHMEKLKTEVTNHQNRAPEFEPEDGENLYVKLNNLVDGHYKFHNLHVHNGRTRRKGSEHSVNGRFTPMEAHLVFHHDEQTHFEPTRTKLGGAFPGHNDFVVVGVFLEVGDDGFGDEPDDEECKHILKGHHPDNNENGNGDNGNNGYNGDNGNNGDNGNNGYNGDNGNNGVNGNNGYNGDNGNNGDNGNNGENGNNGENGNNGENGHKHGCRVKKAKHLSRILECAYRNDKVREFKKVGEEEGLDVHLTPEMPLPPLKYRHYYTYEGSLTTPPCTESVLWVVQKCHVQVSRRVLHALRNVEGYKDGTTLRKYGTRRPTQKNKVTVYKSFK
;
A
#
# COMPACT_ATOMS: atom_id res chain seq x y z
N ALA A 1 6.72 4.62 3.46
CA ALA A 1 6.89 5.75 4.38
C ALA A 1 8.32 6.24 4.33
N SER A 2 8.48 7.56 4.44
CA SER A 2 9.79 8.14 4.64
C SER A 2 10.10 8.09 6.12
N MET A 3 11.36 7.80 6.48
CA MET A 3 11.85 8.01 7.84
C MET A 3 11.84 9.48 8.25
N PHE A 4 11.84 10.38 7.27
CA PHE A 4 11.96 11.80 7.50
C PHE A 4 10.57 12.43 7.46
N LYS A 5 10.31 13.34 8.39
CA LYS A 5 9.27 14.34 8.18
C LYS A 5 9.79 15.29 7.11
N HIS A 6 9.33 15.12 5.88
CA HIS A 6 9.79 15.92 4.77
C HIS A 6 9.19 17.33 4.82
N ASP A 7 9.99 18.30 4.39
CA ASP A 7 9.53 19.65 4.10
C ASP A 7 8.44 19.62 3.01
N HIS A 8 7.55 20.61 3.02
CA HIS A 8 6.53 20.72 1.99
C HIS A 8 7.14 21.30 0.70
N TYR A 9 7.11 20.55 -0.41
CA TYR A 9 7.82 20.94 -1.64
C TYR A 9 7.33 22.25 -2.27
N MET A 10 6.06 22.62 -2.08
CA MET A 10 5.51 23.84 -2.70
C MET A 10 6.13 25.12 -2.13
N ASP A 11 6.76 25.07 -0.96
CA ASP A 11 7.35 26.27 -0.35
C ASP A 11 8.61 26.73 -1.12
N ASN A 12 9.23 25.85 -1.91
CA ASN A 12 10.42 26.16 -2.72
C ASN A 12 10.12 26.47 -4.20
N GLY A 13 8.83 26.56 -4.56
CA GLY A 13 8.39 26.70 -5.95
C GLY A 13 8.39 25.37 -6.71
N VAL A 14 7.43 25.22 -7.63
CA VAL A 14 7.27 24.01 -8.44
C VAL A 14 8.14 24.09 -9.68
N ARG A 15 8.96 23.06 -9.93
CA ARG A 15 9.83 23.00 -11.12
C ARG A 15 9.28 22.04 -12.15
N TYR A 16 9.47 22.37 -13.42
CA TYR A 16 9.05 21.53 -14.55
C TYR A 16 10.28 21.04 -15.31
N PRO A 17 10.26 19.80 -15.83
CA PRO A 17 11.29 19.36 -16.75
C PRO A 17 11.29 20.26 -17.99
N ASN A 18 12.47 20.48 -18.57
CA ASN A 18 12.60 21.20 -19.82
C ASN A 18 12.00 20.40 -21.00
N GLY A 19 12.08 20.94 -22.23
CA GLY A 19 11.55 20.29 -23.44
C GLY A 19 12.10 18.89 -23.71
N ASP A 20 13.27 18.56 -23.16
CA ASP A 20 13.93 17.25 -23.28
C ASP A 20 13.58 16.27 -22.14
N GLY A 21 12.69 16.66 -21.23
CA GLY A 21 12.33 15.85 -20.07
C GLY A 21 13.37 15.87 -18.95
N ILE A 22 14.23 16.89 -18.88
CA ILE A 22 15.32 16.99 -17.91
C ILE A 22 14.96 18.01 -16.83
N CYS A 23 15.13 17.60 -15.57
CA CYS A 23 15.07 18.47 -14.41
C CYS A 23 16.48 18.87 -13.99
N GLU A 24 16.73 20.17 -13.83
CA GLU A 24 17.99 20.66 -13.29
C GLU A 24 18.19 20.08 -11.87
N GLN A 25 19.38 19.55 -11.59
CA GLN A 25 19.69 19.05 -10.25
C GLN A 25 19.89 20.22 -9.30
N LEU A 26 19.18 20.20 -8.18
CA LEU A 26 19.41 21.16 -7.12
C LEU A 26 20.68 20.79 -6.36
N ASN A 27 21.40 21.79 -5.85
CA ASN A 27 22.51 21.60 -4.91
C ASN A 27 22.05 21.29 -3.48
N GLU A 28 20.78 20.91 -3.29
CA GLU A 28 20.24 20.47 -2.01
C GLU A 28 20.90 19.15 -1.58
N THR A 29 21.18 19.05 -0.29
CA THR A 29 21.87 17.91 0.32
C THR A 29 21.08 17.24 1.43
N LYS A 30 20.03 17.90 1.93
CA LYS A 30 19.22 17.37 3.02
C LYS A 30 18.36 16.19 2.58
N CYS A 31 18.15 15.26 3.49
CA CYS A 31 17.32 14.07 3.27
C CYS A 31 15.83 14.29 3.59
N ASP A 32 15.49 15.43 4.19
CA ASP A 32 14.11 15.86 4.47
C ASP A 32 13.55 16.76 3.36
N ALA A 33 14.27 16.99 2.26
CA ALA A 33 13.80 17.83 1.16
C ALA A 33 12.42 17.40 0.65
N GLY A 34 11.55 18.37 0.39
CA GLY A 34 10.19 18.11 -0.05
C GLY A 34 10.10 17.45 -1.42
N PHE A 35 9.16 16.51 -1.56
CA PHE A 35 8.85 15.84 -2.81
C PHE A 35 7.34 15.80 -3.06
N SER A 36 6.91 15.33 -4.23
CA SER A 36 5.52 15.20 -4.65
C SER A 36 5.24 13.85 -5.32
N TYR A 37 3.95 13.48 -5.39
CA TYR A 37 3.44 12.39 -6.22
C TYR A 37 2.90 12.86 -7.57
N ASP A 38 2.86 14.17 -7.81
CA ASP A 38 2.58 14.72 -9.14
C ASP A 38 3.69 14.32 -10.11
N ARG A 39 3.36 13.55 -11.13
CA ARG A 39 4.31 12.99 -12.10
C ARG A 39 4.75 14.01 -13.16
N SER A 40 4.12 15.17 -13.21
CA SER A 40 4.37 16.20 -14.23
C SER A 40 5.46 17.20 -13.86
N ILE A 41 5.95 17.17 -12.62
CA ILE A 41 6.90 18.14 -12.05
C ILE A 41 8.19 17.46 -11.60
N CYS A 42 9.26 18.23 -11.43
CA CYS A 42 10.57 17.73 -11.00
C CYS A 42 10.58 17.22 -9.56
N GLU A 43 9.62 17.63 -8.75
CA GLU A 43 9.41 17.08 -7.41
C GLU A 43 8.69 15.72 -7.46
N GLY A 44 8.30 15.26 -8.65
CA GLY A 44 7.56 14.03 -8.89
C GLY A 44 8.39 12.74 -8.89
N PRO A 45 7.76 11.55 -8.82
CA PRO A 45 8.46 10.27 -8.65
C PRO A 45 9.43 9.88 -9.76
N HIS A 46 9.31 10.46 -10.95
CA HIS A 46 10.24 10.23 -12.06
C HIS A 46 11.57 11.00 -11.89
N TYR A 47 11.57 12.05 -11.07
CA TYR A 47 12.66 13.01 -10.97
C TYR A 47 13.15 13.23 -9.53
N TRP A 48 12.66 12.46 -8.53
CA TRP A 48 13.08 12.58 -7.13
C TRP A 48 14.60 12.63 -6.92
N HIS A 49 15.36 11.89 -7.73
CA HIS A 49 16.82 11.86 -7.71
C HIS A 49 17.50 13.20 -8.05
N THR A 50 16.76 14.18 -8.58
CA THR A 50 17.24 15.52 -8.92
C THR A 50 16.97 16.55 -7.84
N ILE A 51 16.13 16.22 -6.85
CA ILE A 51 15.71 17.16 -5.79
C ILE A 51 16.83 17.38 -4.78
N SER A 52 17.51 16.30 -4.37
CA SER A 52 18.56 16.34 -3.36
C SER A 52 19.61 15.27 -3.64
N LYS A 53 20.87 15.54 -3.32
CA LYS A 53 21.94 14.54 -3.36
C LYS A 53 21.63 13.32 -2.50
N CYS A 54 20.87 13.50 -1.41
CA CYS A 54 20.42 12.39 -0.58
C CYS A 54 19.44 11.45 -1.33
N PHE A 55 18.75 11.93 -2.37
CA PHE A 55 17.73 11.16 -3.10
C PHE A 55 18.30 10.45 -4.34
N ILE A 56 19.62 10.48 -4.54
CA ILE A 56 20.25 9.96 -5.75
C ILE A 56 19.88 8.49 -6.02
N ALA A 57 19.72 7.68 -4.94
CA ALA A 57 19.32 6.28 -5.02
C ALA A 57 17.96 6.08 -5.73
N CYS A 58 17.06 7.07 -5.67
CA CYS A 58 15.77 7.02 -6.37
C CYS A 58 15.90 6.89 -7.90
N GLY A 59 17.04 7.29 -8.48
CA GLY A 59 17.28 7.29 -9.93
C GLY A 59 18.36 6.30 -10.39
N ILE A 60 19.39 6.05 -9.57
CA ILE A 60 20.51 5.16 -9.93
C ILE A 60 20.45 3.79 -9.25
N GLY A 61 19.57 3.62 -8.26
CA GLY A 61 19.44 2.41 -7.47
C GLY A 61 19.09 1.18 -8.32
N GLN A 62 19.69 0.04 -7.99
CA GLN A 62 19.51 -1.24 -8.70
C GLN A 62 18.51 -2.17 -8.00
N ARG A 63 18.09 -1.87 -6.78
CA ARG A 63 17.13 -2.60 -5.94
C ARG A 63 16.00 -1.68 -5.45
N GLN A 64 15.60 -0.71 -6.26
CA GLN A 64 14.43 0.12 -6.03
C GLN A 64 13.11 -0.66 -5.95
N SER A 65 12.20 -0.17 -5.09
CA SER A 65 10.83 -0.64 -4.88
C SER A 65 9.82 0.47 -5.21
N PRO A 66 8.55 0.15 -5.49
CA PRO A 66 7.95 -1.19 -5.53
C PRO A 66 8.22 -1.92 -6.85
N ILE A 67 8.02 -3.24 -6.87
CA ILE A 67 8.14 -4.07 -8.08
C ILE A 67 6.80 -4.72 -8.48
N ASN A 68 6.73 -5.18 -9.73
CA ASN A 68 5.73 -6.16 -10.13
C ASN A 68 6.27 -7.55 -9.81
N ILE A 69 5.65 -8.23 -8.87
CA ILE A 69 6.00 -9.59 -8.49
C ILE A 69 5.46 -10.54 -9.57
N VAL A 70 6.40 -11.11 -10.33
CA VAL A 70 6.09 -12.15 -11.29
C VAL A 70 6.02 -13.49 -10.54
N SER A 71 4.81 -13.93 -10.20
CA SER A 71 4.61 -15.00 -9.22
C SER A 71 5.17 -16.36 -9.66
N TYR A 72 5.20 -16.59 -10.97
CA TYR A 72 5.74 -17.82 -11.57
C TYR A 72 7.27 -17.85 -11.60
N ASP A 73 7.94 -16.68 -11.59
CA ASP A 73 9.40 -16.56 -11.50
C ASP A 73 9.91 -16.55 -10.04
N ALA A 74 9.02 -16.33 -9.07
CA ALA A 74 9.38 -16.29 -7.66
C ALA A 74 9.85 -17.67 -7.15
N LYS A 75 11.06 -17.70 -6.58
CA LYS A 75 11.73 -18.94 -6.13
C LYS A 75 11.14 -19.44 -4.81
N PHE A 76 10.55 -20.63 -4.82
CA PHE A 76 10.04 -21.24 -3.58
C PHE A 76 11.18 -21.55 -2.60
N ARG A 77 10.98 -21.17 -1.33
CA ARG A 77 11.90 -21.47 -0.22
C ARG A 77 11.12 -22.11 0.93
N GLN A 78 11.32 -23.40 1.13
CA GLN A 78 10.60 -24.19 2.14
C GLN A 78 10.85 -23.72 3.59
N ARG A 79 12.03 -23.15 3.88
CA ARG A 79 12.44 -22.76 5.24
C ARG A 79 12.17 -21.29 5.58
N LEU A 80 11.36 -20.58 4.80
CA LEU A 80 10.98 -19.21 5.12
C LEU A 80 10.14 -19.16 6.41
N PRO A 81 10.46 -18.26 7.37
CA PRO A 81 9.78 -18.20 8.66
C PRO A 81 8.34 -17.70 8.53
N LYS A 82 7.50 -18.04 9.50
CA LYS A 82 6.17 -17.41 9.63
C LYS A 82 6.31 -16.04 10.29
N LEU A 83 5.61 -15.05 9.76
CA LEU A 83 5.50 -13.71 10.35
C LEU A 83 4.85 -13.80 11.74
N LYS A 84 5.55 -13.29 12.75
CA LYS A 84 5.09 -13.17 14.14
C LYS A 84 5.45 -11.80 14.70
N PHE A 85 4.74 -11.37 15.73
CA PHE A 85 5.07 -10.19 16.50
C PHE A 85 5.41 -10.54 17.94
N LYS A 86 6.23 -9.72 18.61
CA LYS A 86 6.54 -9.83 20.03
C LYS A 86 6.63 -8.42 20.67
N PRO A 87 6.18 -8.24 21.92
CA PRO A 87 5.30 -9.15 22.66
C PRO A 87 3.96 -9.33 21.92
N HIS A 88 3.15 -10.30 22.36
CA HIS A 88 1.76 -10.31 21.91
C HIS A 88 1.06 -9.11 22.55
N MET A 89 0.33 -8.34 21.74
CA MET A 89 -0.35 -7.13 22.18
C MET A 89 -1.83 -7.25 21.82
N GLU A 90 -2.70 -7.11 22.81
CA GLU A 90 -4.16 -7.07 22.60
C GLU A 90 -4.62 -5.71 22.08
N LYS A 91 -3.90 -4.65 22.44
CA LYS A 91 -4.08 -3.28 21.96
C LYS A 91 -2.67 -2.66 21.85
N LEU A 92 -2.43 -1.95 20.76
CA LEU A 92 -1.25 -1.11 20.53
C LEU A 92 -1.78 0.31 20.43
N LYS A 93 -1.36 1.17 21.36
CA LYS A 93 -1.70 2.58 21.29
C LYS A 93 -0.90 3.25 20.19
N THR A 94 -1.60 4.00 19.36
CA THR A 94 -1.01 4.69 18.22
C THR A 94 -1.56 6.09 18.09
N GLU A 95 -0.74 7.00 17.61
CA GLU A 95 -1.15 8.33 17.20
C GLU A 95 -1.23 8.37 15.67
N VAL A 96 -2.30 8.93 15.13
CA VAL A 96 -2.49 9.13 13.69
C VAL A 96 -2.30 10.60 13.37
N THR A 97 -1.40 10.91 12.45
CA THR A 97 -1.15 12.28 12.00
C THR A 97 -1.20 12.38 10.47
N ASN A 98 -1.61 13.55 9.97
CA ASN A 98 -1.57 13.84 8.54
C ASN A 98 -0.17 14.30 8.14
N HIS A 99 0.51 13.53 7.29
CA HIS A 99 1.84 13.86 6.79
C HIS A 99 1.83 14.52 5.40
N GLN A 100 0.87 15.42 5.17
CA GLN A 100 0.70 16.21 3.95
C GLN A 100 0.46 15.32 2.73
N ASN A 101 1.23 15.48 1.66
CA ASN A 101 1.02 14.77 0.39
C ASN A 101 1.37 13.28 0.45
N ARG A 102 1.76 12.80 1.63
CA ARG A 102 1.97 11.40 1.98
C ARG A 102 0.68 10.81 2.56
N ALA A 103 0.65 9.50 2.76
CA ALA A 103 -0.47 8.90 3.49
C ALA A 103 -0.38 9.27 4.97
N PRO A 104 -1.51 9.40 5.69
CA PRO A 104 -1.49 9.45 7.15
C PRO A 104 -0.76 8.22 7.72
N GLU A 105 -0.01 8.42 8.78
CA GLU A 105 0.79 7.37 9.42
C GLU A 105 0.26 7.14 10.84
N PHE A 106 0.16 5.86 11.21
CA PHE A 106 -0.25 5.38 12.52
C PHE A 106 1.02 4.96 13.26
N GLU A 107 1.55 5.83 14.11
CA GLU A 107 2.82 5.66 14.84
C GLU A 107 2.53 5.13 16.26
N PRO A 108 3.32 4.20 16.83
CA PRO A 108 3.13 3.76 18.20
C PRO A 108 3.45 4.89 19.19
N GLU A 109 2.66 5.01 20.26
CA GLU A 109 2.96 5.92 21.36
C GLU A 109 4.28 5.55 22.08
N ASP A 110 4.87 6.51 22.78
CA ASP A 110 6.08 6.28 23.57
C ASP A 110 5.90 5.13 24.57
N GLY A 111 6.87 4.20 24.58
CA GLY A 111 6.86 3.01 25.43
C GLY A 111 6.21 1.77 24.80
N GLU A 112 5.41 1.93 23.74
CA GLU A 112 4.82 0.83 22.99
C GLU A 112 5.86 0.17 22.06
N ASN A 113 6.46 -0.93 22.50
CA ASN A 113 7.53 -1.61 21.78
C ASN A 113 7.04 -2.91 21.13
N LEU A 114 6.62 -2.85 19.88
CA LEU A 114 6.27 -4.01 19.06
C LEU A 114 7.43 -4.41 18.14
N TYR A 115 7.76 -5.68 18.08
CA TYR A 115 8.83 -6.20 17.21
C TYR A 115 8.30 -7.23 16.22
N VAL A 116 8.79 -7.19 14.98
CA VAL A 116 8.58 -8.27 14.02
C VAL A 116 9.61 -9.38 14.20
N LYS A 117 9.15 -10.63 14.22
CA LYS A 117 9.99 -11.83 14.27
C LYS A 117 9.85 -12.64 12.99
N LEU A 118 10.91 -12.61 12.19
CA LEU A 118 11.10 -13.43 11.01
C LEU A 118 12.37 -14.26 11.20
N ASN A 119 12.31 -15.23 12.11
CA ASN A 119 13.46 -16.04 12.52
C ASN A 119 14.25 -16.55 11.30
N ASN A 120 15.57 -16.33 11.30
CA ASN A 120 16.50 -16.68 10.23
C ASN A 120 16.30 -15.89 8.93
N LEU A 121 15.40 -14.93 8.80
CA LEU A 121 15.29 -14.13 7.57
C LEU A 121 16.01 -12.79 7.70
N VAL A 122 15.91 -12.20 8.88
CA VAL A 122 16.63 -10.99 9.28
C VAL A 122 17.36 -11.22 10.58
N ASP A 123 18.47 -10.52 10.70
CA ASP A 123 19.33 -10.49 11.87
C ASP A 123 18.98 -9.20 12.63
N GLY A 124 18.63 -9.32 13.91
CA GLY A 124 18.29 -8.18 14.75
C GLY A 124 16.83 -8.09 15.16
N HIS A 125 16.56 -7.08 15.99
CA HIS A 125 15.24 -6.74 16.47
C HIS A 125 14.72 -5.59 15.62
N TYR A 126 13.60 -5.80 14.95
CA TYR A 126 13.00 -4.78 14.11
C TYR A 126 11.77 -4.24 14.83
N LYS A 127 11.87 -3.01 15.33
CA LYS A 127 10.83 -2.33 16.09
C LYS A 127 9.84 -1.67 15.13
N PHE A 128 8.56 -1.80 15.43
CA PHE A 128 7.47 -1.18 14.68
C PHE A 128 7.65 0.33 14.68
N HIS A 129 7.59 0.91 13.49
CA HIS A 129 7.74 2.33 13.27
C HIS A 129 6.39 2.96 12.97
N ASN A 130 5.69 2.46 11.95
CA ASN A 130 4.35 2.93 11.62
C ASN A 130 3.56 1.95 10.74
N LEU A 131 2.26 2.20 10.66
CA LEU A 131 1.37 1.68 9.62
C LEU A 131 0.90 2.85 8.74
N HIS A 132 0.92 2.68 7.43
CA HIS A 132 0.33 3.65 6.50
C HIS A 132 -0.29 2.95 5.28
N VAL A 133 -1.20 3.64 4.60
CA VAL A 133 -1.95 3.06 3.47
C VAL A 133 -1.77 3.88 2.21
N HIS A 134 -1.21 3.25 1.18
CA HIS A 134 -1.09 3.83 -0.15
C HIS A 134 -2.39 3.74 -0.94
N ASN A 135 -2.66 4.79 -1.72
CA ASN A 135 -3.75 4.84 -2.69
C ASN A 135 -3.24 5.31 -4.06
N GLY A 136 -4.13 5.28 -5.05
CA GLY A 136 -3.82 5.67 -6.43
C GLY A 136 -4.66 6.83 -6.93
N ARG A 137 -4.33 7.33 -8.12
CA ARG A 137 -5.20 8.29 -8.85
C ARG A 137 -6.57 7.69 -9.16
N THR A 138 -6.60 6.41 -9.50
CA THR A 138 -7.85 5.67 -9.80
C THR A 138 -8.21 4.72 -8.66
N ARG A 139 -9.48 4.35 -8.59
CA ARG A 139 -9.99 3.42 -7.56
C ARG A 139 -9.50 1.97 -7.72
N ARG A 140 -8.89 1.63 -8.86
CA ARG A 140 -8.45 0.26 -9.19
C ARG A 140 -6.96 0.03 -8.98
N LYS A 141 -6.15 1.10 -8.96
CA LYS A 141 -4.69 1.02 -9.04
C LYS A 141 -4.05 1.92 -8.00
N GLY A 142 -4.12 1.52 -6.74
CA GLY A 142 -3.53 2.26 -5.63
C GLY A 142 -2.43 1.55 -4.85
N SER A 143 -2.36 0.23 -4.92
CA SER A 143 -1.17 -0.50 -4.47
C SER A 143 0.09 -0.05 -5.21
N GLU A 144 1.20 -0.09 -4.48
CA GLU A 144 2.54 0.19 -4.96
C GLU A 144 3.08 -1.03 -5.71
N HIS A 145 3.03 -2.19 -5.05
CA HIS A 145 3.31 -3.49 -5.65
C HIS A 145 2.17 -3.94 -6.56
N SER A 146 2.50 -4.87 -7.44
CA SER A 146 1.50 -5.67 -8.15
C SER A 146 1.96 -7.12 -8.19
N VAL A 147 1.03 -8.03 -8.44
CA VAL A 147 1.33 -9.44 -8.69
C VAL A 147 0.83 -9.79 -10.09
N ASN A 148 1.72 -10.22 -10.98
CA ASN A 148 1.41 -10.49 -12.40
C ASN A 148 0.68 -9.32 -13.09
N GLY A 149 1.09 -8.08 -12.80
CA GLY A 149 0.51 -6.86 -13.33
C GLY A 149 -0.82 -6.44 -12.70
N ARG A 150 -1.35 -7.21 -11.75
CA ARG A 150 -2.61 -6.90 -11.04
C ARG A 150 -2.32 -6.06 -9.81
N PHE A 151 -2.96 -4.89 -9.77
CA PHE A 151 -2.93 -3.96 -8.64
C PHE A 151 -4.26 -4.07 -7.86
N THR A 152 -4.21 -3.75 -6.58
CA THR A 152 -5.37 -3.49 -5.72
C THR A 152 -5.63 -1.99 -5.54
N PRO A 153 -6.85 -1.61 -5.09
CA PRO A 153 -7.20 -0.21 -4.77
C PRO A 153 -6.31 0.47 -3.75
N MET A 154 -5.76 -0.29 -2.79
CA MET A 154 -4.88 0.22 -1.74
C MET A 154 -3.84 -0.83 -1.34
N GLU A 155 -2.76 -0.40 -0.70
CA GLU A 155 -1.77 -1.27 -0.06
C GLU A 155 -1.36 -0.69 1.29
N ALA A 156 -1.46 -1.49 2.34
CA ALA A 156 -1.00 -1.13 3.68
C ALA A 156 0.45 -1.60 3.87
N HIS A 157 1.28 -0.75 4.45
CA HIS A 157 2.66 -1.07 4.83
C HIS A 157 2.79 -0.97 6.34
N LEU A 158 3.21 -2.07 6.98
CA LEU A 158 3.69 -2.04 8.35
C LEU A 158 5.21 -1.97 8.29
N VAL A 159 5.77 -0.84 8.74
CA VAL A 159 7.20 -0.56 8.69
C VAL A 159 7.83 -0.91 10.03
N PHE A 160 8.96 -1.61 9.98
CA PHE A 160 9.79 -1.88 11.14
C PHE A 160 11.22 -1.46 10.83
N HIS A 161 11.85 -0.74 11.77
CA HIS A 161 13.25 -0.31 11.66
C HIS A 161 14.13 -1.15 12.59
N HIS A 162 15.40 -1.31 12.25
CA HIS A 162 16.38 -2.01 13.08
C HIS A 162 16.60 -1.26 14.40
N ASP A 163 16.43 -1.95 15.52
CA ASP A 163 16.63 -1.41 16.87
C ASP A 163 18.10 -1.59 17.31
N GLU A 164 18.86 -0.51 17.19
CA GLU A 164 20.30 -0.44 17.49
C GLU A 164 20.65 -0.84 18.94
N GLN A 165 19.70 -0.78 19.88
CA GLN A 165 19.94 -1.16 21.28
C GLN A 165 20.15 -2.68 21.45
N THR A 166 19.90 -3.48 20.42
CA THR A 166 20.03 -4.94 20.48
C THR A 166 21.27 -5.43 19.73
N HIS A 167 22.35 -5.72 20.44
CA HIS A 167 23.59 -6.29 19.87
C HIS A 167 23.45 -7.80 19.61
N PHE A 168 22.55 -8.19 18.69
CA PHE A 168 22.34 -9.60 18.36
C PHE A 168 22.53 -9.87 16.87
N GLU A 169 23.59 -10.61 16.52
CA GLU A 169 23.84 -11.15 15.19
C GLU A 169 23.50 -12.66 15.12
N PRO A 170 22.26 -13.05 14.78
CA PRO A 170 21.94 -14.44 14.48
C PRO A 170 22.39 -14.85 13.07
N THR A 171 22.36 -16.15 12.79
CA THR A 171 22.61 -16.70 11.46
C THR A 171 21.49 -16.35 10.47
N ARG A 172 21.82 -15.51 9.49
CA ARG A 172 20.98 -15.21 8.32
C ARG A 172 20.70 -16.44 7.44
N THR A 173 19.44 -16.68 7.08
CA THR A 173 19.11 -17.41 5.85
C THR A 173 19.48 -16.49 4.71
N LYS A 174 20.63 -16.74 4.09
CA LYS A 174 21.01 -16.04 2.86
C LYS A 174 19.88 -16.21 1.85
N LEU A 175 19.17 -15.12 1.55
CA LEU A 175 18.21 -15.04 0.46
C LEU A 175 18.95 -15.04 -0.88
N GLY A 176 19.87 -15.99 -1.12
CA GLY A 176 20.65 -16.20 -2.36
C GLY A 176 21.23 -14.94 -3.04
N GLY A 177 21.24 -13.80 -2.35
CA GLY A 177 21.48 -12.48 -2.88
C GLY A 177 22.89 -12.06 -2.50
N ALA A 178 23.54 -11.38 -3.44
CA ALA A 178 24.94 -11.00 -3.38
C ALA A 178 25.21 -9.74 -2.55
N PHE A 179 24.22 -9.21 -1.80
CA PHE A 179 24.39 -7.92 -1.12
C PHE A 179 25.03 -8.09 0.27
N PRO A 180 26.21 -7.48 0.51
CA PRO A 180 26.93 -7.62 1.77
C PRO A 180 26.42 -6.70 2.90
N GLY A 181 25.40 -5.87 2.65
CA GLY A 181 24.84 -4.93 3.63
C GLY A 181 23.75 -5.50 4.54
N HIS A 182 23.49 -4.78 5.64
CA HIS A 182 22.36 -5.02 6.54
C HIS A 182 21.07 -4.41 5.96
N ASN A 183 19.92 -4.93 6.38
CA ASN A 183 18.64 -4.31 6.10
C ASN A 183 18.30 -3.41 7.28
N ASP A 184 18.16 -2.11 7.04
CA ASP A 184 17.71 -1.15 8.04
C ASP A 184 16.22 -1.35 8.36
N PHE A 185 15.45 -1.87 7.39
CA PHE A 185 14.01 -2.03 7.53
C PHE A 185 13.51 -3.43 7.14
N VAL A 186 12.43 -3.82 7.81
CA VAL A 186 11.50 -4.84 7.34
C VAL A 186 10.17 -4.17 7.08
N VAL A 187 9.62 -4.34 5.87
CA VAL A 187 8.29 -3.82 5.55
C VAL A 187 7.35 -4.96 5.19
N VAL A 188 6.25 -5.07 5.94
CA VAL A 188 5.18 -6.01 5.64
C VAL A 188 4.14 -5.31 4.78
N GLY A 189 4.11 -5.64 3.48
CA GLY A 189 3.13 -5.13 2.53
C GLY A 189 1.87 -5.99 2.49
N VAL A 190 0.70 -5.37 2.60
CA VAL A 190 -0.59 -6.05 2.51
C VAL A 190 -1.48 -5.37 1.48
N PHE A 191 -1.91 -6.15 0.48
CA PHE A 191 -2.89 -5.69 -0.49
C PHE A 191 -4.28 -5.53 0.16
N LEU A 192 -4.86 -4.35 0.00
CA LEU A 192 -6.20 -4.03 0.47
C LEU A 192 -7.17 -3.96 -0.71
N GLU A 193 -8.16 -4.84 -0.71
CA GLU A 193 -9.29 -4.81 -1.63
C GLU A 193 -10.48 -4.08 -1.02
N VAL A 194 -11.33 -3.54 -1.89
CA VAL A 194 -12.59 -2.92 -1.48
C VAL A 194 -13.68 -3.96 -1.61
N GLY A 195 -14.38 -4.22 -0.50
CA GLY A 195 -15.60 -5.02 -0.48
C GLY A 195 -16.86 -4.18 -0.57
N ASP A 196 -17.99 -4.84 -0.35
CA ASP A 196 -19.32 -4.21 -0.32
C ASP A 196 -19.41 -3.07 0.70
N ASP A 197 -20.44 -2.26 0.51
CA ASP A 197 -20.59 -0.90 1.04
C ASP A 197 -20.78 -0.90 2.57
N GLY A 198 -19.67 -1.04 3.31
CA GLY A 198 -19.65 -0.89 4.76
C GLY A 198 -20.10 -2.16 5.48
N PHE A 199 -19.46 -2.46 6.60
CA PHE A 199 -19.87 -3.55 7.47
C PHE A 199 -21.08 -3.14 8.33
N GLY A 200 -22.11 -2.59 7.68
CA GLY A 200 -23.22 -1.85 8.28
C GLY A 200 -23.24 -0.37 7.89
N ASP A 201 -24.04 0.40 8.62
CA ASP A 201 -24.21 1.85 8.41
C ASP A 201 -22.92 2.63 8.62
N GLU A 202 -22.85 3.84 8.07
CA GLU A 202 -21.69 4.73 8.25
C GLU A 202 -21.57 5.07 9.74
N PRO A 203 -20.40 4.90 10.37
CA PRO A 203 -20.26 5.33 11.75
C PRO A 203 -20.53 6.83 11.82
N ASP A 204 -21.41 7.21 12.73
CA ASP A 204 -21.57 8.60 13.10
C ASP A 204 -20.39 9.06 13.96
N ASP A 205 -20.38 10.35 14.30
CA ASP A 205 -19.27 10.95 15.03
C ASP A 205 -19.14 10.38 16.45
N GLU A 206 -20.23 9.92 17.08
CA GLU A 206 -20.19 9.30 18.41
C GLU A 206 -19.63 7.88 18.35
N GLU A 207 -20.07 7.07 17.38
CA GLU A 207 -19.51 5.74 17.14
C GLU A 207 -18.01 5.86 16.85
N CYS A 208 -17.61 6.84 16.02
CA CYS A 208 -16.19 7.08 15.75
C CYS A 208 -15.40 7.47 17.01
N LYS A 209 -15.94 8.30 17.91
CA LYS A 209 -15.27 8.62 19.19
C LYS A 209 -15.02 7.36 20.04
N HIS A 210 -15.96 6.42 20.05
CA HIS A 210 -15.79 5.15 20.76
C HIS A 210 -14.75 4.25 20.09
N ILE A 211 -14.86 4.08 18.76
CA ILE A 211 -13.93 3.26 17.96
C ILE A 211 -12.49 3.74 18.12
N LEU A 212 -12.26 5.06 18.04
CA LEU A 212 -10.92 5.64 18.13
C LEU A 212 -10.32 5.46 19.53
N LYS A 213 -11.15 5.45 20.59
CA LYS A 213 -10.71 5.06 21.96
C LYS A 213 -10.53 3.55 22.15
N GLY A 214 -10.65 2.74 21.09
CA GLY A 214 -10.56 1.28 21.12
C GLY A 214 -11.76 0.56 21.74
N HIS A 215 -12.91 1.22 21.84
CA HIS A 215 -14.18 0.63 22.24
C HIS A 215 -15.03 0.44 20.98
N HIS A 216 -15.08 -0.78 20.45
CA HIS A 216 -15.93 -1.08 19.30
C HIS A 216 -17.33 -1.48 19.80
N PRO A 217 -18.44 -1.06 19.17
CA PRO A 217 -19.80 -1.41 19.62
C PRO A 217 -20.07 -2.92 19.66
N ASP A 218 -19.35 -3.71 18.85
CA ASP A 218 -19.40 -5.19 18.91
C ASP A 218 -18.69 -5.81 20.15
N ASN A 219 -17.92 -5.02 20.89
CA ASN A 219 -17.21 -5.42 22.11
C ASN A 219 -17.90 -4.77 23.31
N ASN A 220 -18.92 -5.44 23.87
CA ASN A 220 -19.65 -4.98 25.03
C ASN A 220 -18.73 -4.98 26.28
N GLU A 221 -17.93 -3.93 26.49
CA GLU A 221 -17.18 -3.66 27.73
C GLU A 221 -18.15 -3.15 28.83
N ASN A 222 -19.04 -4.02 29.29
CA ASN A 222 -19.66 -3.90 30.62
C ASN A 222 -19.14 -5.08 31.45
N GLY A 223 -18.15 -4.80 32.30
CA GLY A 223 -17.46 -5.77 33.13
C GLY A 223 -18.41 -6.48 34.11
N ASN A 224 -18.72 -7.72 33.82
CA ASN A 224 -18.78 -8.81 34.79
C ASN A 224 -18.21 -10.06 34.09
N GLY A 225 -17.25 -10.71 34.73
CA GLY A 225 -16.51 -11.82 34.15
C GLY A 225 -17.41 -13.01 33.87
N ASP A 226 -17.59 -13.33 32.60
CA ASP A 226 -18.11 -14.62 32.15
C ASP A 226 -17.11 -15.25 31.18
N ASN A 227 -16.92 -16.55 31.40
CA ASN A 227 -15.93 -17.43 30.78
C ASN A 227 -15.66 -17.16 29.30
N GLY A 228 -14.39 -17.32 28.91
CA GLY A 228 -13.95 -17.22 27.52
C GLY A 228 -14.91 -17.93 26.58
N ASN A 229 -15.62 -17.15 25.77
CA ASN A 229 -16.52 -17.68 24.77
C ASN A 229 -15.70 -18.54 23.80
N ASN A 230 -16.11 -19.80 23.67
CA ASN A 230 -15.58 -20.70 22.66
C ASN A 230 -15.61 -20.00 21.29
N GLY A 231 -14.48 -20.07 20.57
CA GLY A 231 -14.37 -19.46 19.25
C GLY A 231 -15.55 -19.85 18.36
N TYR A 232 -16.20 -18.87 17.74
CA TYR A 232 -17.29 -19.11 16.82
C TYR A 232 -16.89 -20.17 15.78
N ASN A 233 -17.72 -21.22 15.66
CA ASN A 233 -17.68 -22.09 14.48
C ASN A 233 -17.79 -21.17 13.27
N GLY A 234 -16.76 -21.17 12.41
CA GLY A 234 -16.72 -20.26 11.28
C GLY A 234 -17.94 -20.48 10.39
N ASP A 235 -18.67 -19.41 10.12
CA ASP A 235 -19.81 -19.44 9.20
C ASP A 235 -19.45 -20.21 7.93
N ASN A 236 -20.36 -21.09 7.50
CA ASN A 236 -20.28 -21.71 6.18
C ASN A 236 -20.09 -20.59 5.17
N GLY A 237 -19.05 -20.69 4.34
CA GLY A 237 -18.79 -19.68 3.32
C GLY A 237 -20.01 -19.57 2.41
N ASN A 238 -20.59 -18.38 2.31
CA ASN A 238 -21.57 -18.09 1.27
C ASN A 238 -20.97 -18.51 -0.09
N ASN A 239 -21.81 -19.09 -0.96
CA ASN A 239 -21.44 -19.32 -2.35
C ASN A 239 -20.88 -18.00 -2.90
N GLY A 240 -19.72 -18.06 -3.55
CA GLY A 240 -19.10 -16.86 -4.13
C GLY A 240 -20.08 -16.22 -5.10
N ASP A 241 -20.38 -14.94 -4.90
CA ASP A 241 -21.18 -14.18 -5.85
C ASP A 241 -20.55 -14.26 -7.24
N ASN A 242 -21.37 -14.35 -8.28
CA ASN A 242 -20.91 -14.25 -9.65
C ASN A 242 -20.00 -13.03 -9.78
N GLY A 243 -18.80 -13.21 -10.33
CA GLY A 243 -17.84 -12.13 -10.46
C GLY A 243 -18.49 -10.93 -11.14
N ASN A 244 -18.41 -9.76 -10.49
CA ASN A 244 -18.93 -8.52 -11.07
C ASN A 244 -18.39 -8.36 -12.49
N ASN A 245 -19.29 -8.06 -13.44
CA ASN A 245 -18.89 -7.63 -14.78
C ASN A 245 -17.83 -6.54 -14.63
N GLY A 246 -16.68 -6.72 -15.28
CA GLY A 246 -15.60 -5.75 -15.19
C GLY A 246 -16.13 -4.37 -15.62
N TYR A 247 -16.04 -3.35 -14.76
CA TYR A 247 -16.51 -2.03 -15.17
C TYR A 247 -15.77 -1.58 -16.43
N ASN A 248 -16.51 -0.96 -17.36
CA ASN A 248 -15.97 -0.36 -18.58
C ASN A 248 -14.72 0.47 -18.25
N GLY A 249 -13.70 0.37 -19.11
CA GLY A 249 -12.52 1.22 -18.99
C GLY A 249 -12.91 2.70 -19.07
N ASP A 250 -12.20 3.56 -18.33
CA ASP A 250 -12.36 5.00 -18.47
C ASP A 250 -12.11 5.40 -19.94
N ASN A 251 -12.92 6.31 -20.47
CA ASN A 251 -12.73 6.86 -21.81
C ASN A 251 -11.29 7.41 -21.94
N GLY A 252 -10.61 7.06 -23.03
CA GLY A 252 -9.29 7.62 -23.32
C GLY A 252 -9.35 9.15 -23.40
N ASN A 253 -8.29 9.83 -22.98
CA ASN A 253 -8.17 11.28 -23.17
C ASN A 253 -8.32 11.62 -24.65
N ASN A 254 -9.04 12.70 -24.95
CA ASN A 254 -9.18 13.22 -26.32
C ASN A 254 -7.79 13.42 -26.95
N GLY A 255 -7.62 12.92 -28.17
CA GLY A 255 -6.43 13.16 -28.96
C GLY A 255 -6.25 14.65 -29.25
N VAL A 256 -5.00 15.09 -29.34
CA VAL A 256 -4.66 16.46 -29.74
C VAL A 256 -5.09 16.66 -31.20
N ASN A 257 -5.76 17.77 -31.51
CA ASN A 257 -6.18 18.08 -32.89
C ASN A 257 -4.95 18.10 -33.82
N GLY A 258 -5.00 17.30 -34.89
CA GLY A 258 -4.00 17.33 -35.95
C GLY A 258 -4.14 18.60 -36.80
N ASN A 259 -3.00 19.12 -37.28
CA ASN A 259 -2.96 20.26 -38.20
C ASN A 259 -3.65 19.92 -39.54
N ASN A 260 -4.33 20.90 -40.13
CA ASN A 260 -5.01 20.77 -41.42
C ASN A 260 -4.04 20.73 -42.61
N GLY A 261 -4.37 19.90 -43.62
CA GLY A 261 -3.90 19.99 -45.02
C GLY A 261 -3.54 18.62 -45.62
N TYR A 262 -3.88 18.23 -46.85
CA TYR A 262 -4.45 18.90 -48.04
C TYR A 262 -5.53 18.00 -48.70
N ASN A 263 -6.40 18.57 -49.55
CA ASN A 263 -7.49 17.87 -50.25
C ASN A 263 -7.09 17.24 -51.60
N GLY A 264 -7.67 16.06 -51.89
CA GLY A 264 -7.88 15.44 -53.23
C GLY A 264 -6.83 14.39 -53.61
N ASP A 265 -7.16 13.18 -54.09
CA ASP A 265 -8.20 12.82 -55.07
C ASP A 265 -9.19 11.73 -54.63
N ASN A 266 -10.39 11.75 -55.21
CA ASN A 266 -11.48 10.79 -54.96
C ASN A 266 -11.16 9.39 -55.57
N GLY A 267 -11.00 8.38 -54.71
CA GLY A 267 -10.93 6.98 -55.11
C GLY A 267 -12.31 6.30 -55.05
N ASN A 268 -12.58 5.44 -56.04
CA ASN A 268 -13.86 4.73 -56.23
C ASN A 268 -14.32 3.95 -54.98
N ASN A 269 -15.65 3.94 -54.76
CA ASN A 269 -16.30 3.16 -53.71
C ASN A 269 -15.97 1.68 -53.85
N GLY A 270 -15.31 1.11 -52.85
CA GLY A 270 -15.15 -0.34 -52.69
C GLY A 270 -16.44 -0.97 -52.17
N ASP A 271 -16.75 -2.16 -52.67
CA ASP A 271 -17.95 -2.92 -52.32
C ASP A 271 -18.07 -3.16 -50.80
N ASN A 272 -19.30 -3.05 -50.29
CA ASN A 272 -19.61 -3.35 -48.89
C ASN A 272 -19.24 -4.80 -48.58
N GLY A 273 -18.33 -4.99 -47.62
CA GLY A 273 -18.02 -6.31 -47.08
C GLY A 273 -19.25 -6.92 -46.40
N ASN A 274 -19.50 -8.20 -46.67
CA ASN A 274 -20.57 -8.97 -46.03
C ASN A 274 -20.39 -8.96 -44.49
N ASN A 275 -21.50 -8.78 -43.77
CA ASN A 275 -21.52 -8.92 -42.32
C ASN A 275 -21.00 -10.31 -41.92
N GLY A 276 -20.00 -10.35 -41.05
CA GLY A 276 -19.52 -11.59 -40.45
C GLY A 276 -20.64 -12.26 -39.64
N GLU A 277 -20.74 -13.59 -39.75
CA GLU A 277 -21.67 -14.40 -38.96
C GLU A 277 -21.42 -14.21 -37.47
N ASN A 278 -22.50 -14.08 -36.69
CA ASN A 278 -22.43 -14.01 -35.24
C ASN A 278 -21.75 -15.28 -34.71
N GLY A 279 -20.67 -15.12 -33.96
CA GLY A 279 -20.01 -16.23 -33.28
C GLY A 279 -20.97 -16.93 -32.32
N ASN A 280 -20.98 -18.26 -32.35
CA ASN A 280 -21.75 -19.08 -31.40
C ASN A 280 -21.37 -18.73 -29.96
N ASN A 281 -22.36 -18.63 -29.08
CA ASN A 281 -22.14 -18.50 -27.65
C ASN A 281 -21.25 -19.66 -27.16
N GLY A 282 -20.15 -19.35 -26.50
CA GLY A 282 -19.29 -20.34 -25.87
C GLY A 282 -20.08 -21.16 -24.84
N GLU A 283 -19.83 -22.47 -24.80
CA GLU A 283 -20.39 -23.36 -23.79
C GLU A 283 -20.05 -22.86 -22.38
N ASN A 284 -21.03 -22.89 -21.48
CA ASN A 284 -20.83 -22.57 -20.08
C ASN A 284 -19.73 -23.47 -19.50
N GLY A 285 -18.65 -22.87 -19.01
CA GLY A 285 -17.58 -23.61 -18.35
C GLY A 285 -18.13 -24.40 -17.17
N ASN A 286 -17.78 -25.68 -17.09
CA ASN A 286 -18.11 -26.55 -15.97
C ASN A 286 -17.71 -25.89 -14.63
N ASN A 287 -18.63 -25.90 -13.66
CA ASN A 287 -18.36 -25.46 -12.30
C ASN A 287 -17.13 -26.17 -11.76
N GLY A 288 -16.05 -25.42 -11.50
CA GLY A 288 -14.81 -25.97 -10.96
C GLY A 288 -15.05 -26.59 -9.58
N GLU A 289 -14.91 -27.90 -9.50
CA GLU A 289 -14.89 -28.65 -8.24
C GLU A 289 -13.78 -28.13 -7.30
N ASN A 290 -14.18 -27.63 -6.12
CA ASN A 290 -13.40 -27.62 -4.88
C ASN A 290 -11.90 -27.22 -4.92
N GLY A 291 -11.61 -25.92 -5.10
CA GLY A 291 -10.26 -25.33 -4.95
C GLY A 291 -9.71 -25.16 -3.51
N HIS A 292 -10.19 -25.93 -2.53
CA HIS A 292 -9.99 -25.67 -1.09
C HIS A 292 -8.57 -25.92 -0.51
N LYS A 293 -7.56 -26.27 -1.32
CA LYS A 293 -6.22 -26.62 -0.79
C LYS A 293 -5.11 -25.56 -0.97
N HIS A 294 -5.26 -24.55 -1.83
CA HIS A 294 -4.20 -23.53 -2.06
C HIS A 294 -4.67 -22.08 -2.32
N GLY A 295 -5.97 -21.80 -2.21
CA GLY A 295 -6.55 -20.46 -2.39
C GLY A 295 -6.42 -19.56 -1.16
N CYS A 296 -6.26 -18.26 -1.38
CA CYS A 296 -6.36 -17.27 -0.32
C CYS A 296 -7.81 -17.15 0.15
N ARG A 297 -8.05 -17.17 1.48
CA ARG A 297 -9.30 -16.66 2.04
C ARG A 297 -9.12 -15.19 2.38
N VAL A 298 -9.83 -14.33 1.66
CA VAL A 298 -9.85 -12.89 1.93
C VAL A 298 -10.48 -12.66 3.30
N LYS A 299 -9.77 -11.95 4.19
CA LYS A 299 -10.28 -11.56 5.51
C LYS A 299 -11.09 -10.28 5.36
N LYS A 300 -12.35 -10.29 5.77
CA LYS A 300 -13.16 -9.09 6.01
C LYS A 300 -12.65 -8.40 7.27
N ALA A 301 -11.82 -7.37 7.13
CA ALA A 301 -11.22 -6.68 8.27
C ALA A 301 -12.14 -5.57 8.80
N LYS A 302 -13.27 -5.96 9.41
CA LYS A 302 -14.32 -5.05 9.89
C LYS A 302 -13.77 -3.96 10.81
N HIS A 303 -13.09 -4.38 11.87
CA HIS A 303 -12.57 -3.48 12.89
C HIS A 303 -11.51 -2.52 12.33
N LEU A 304 -10.54 -3.03 11.55
CA LEU A 304 -9.59 -2.17 10.84
C LEU A 304 -10.29 -1.16 9.93
N SER A 305 -11.33 -1.61 9.20
CA SER A 305 -12.07 -0.75 8.29
C SER A 305 -12.74 0.42 9.03
N ARG A 306 -13.35 0.16 10.19
CA ARG A 306 -13.98 1.19 11.02
C ARG A 306 -12.93 2.18 11.55
N ILE A 307 -11.81 1.68 12.06
CA ILE A 307 -10.71 2.52 12.56
C ILE A 307 -10.18 3.44 11.45
N LEU A 308 -9.82 2.87 10.30
CA LEU A 308 -9.27 3.64 9.17
C LEU A 308 -10.27 4.69 8.67
N GLU A 309 -11.55 4.32 8.55
CA GLU A 309 -12.60 5.22 8.09
C GLU A 309 -12.81 6.39 9.05
N CYS A 310 -12.95 6.11 10.36
CA CYS A 310 -13.12 7.13 11.38
C CYS A 310 -11.89 8.04 11.49
N ALA A 311 -10.68 7.47 11.46
CA ALA A 311 -9.45 8.23 11.52
C ALA A 311 -9.33 9.19 10.34
N TYR A 312 -9.52 8.73 9.10
CA TYR A 312 -9.39 9.56 7.90
C TYR A 312 -10.52 10.60 7.73
N ARG A 313 -11.67 10.42 8.39
CA ARG A 313 -12.76 11.41 8.40
C ARG A 313 -12.56 12.51 9.45
N ASN A 314 -11.79 12.24 10.49
CA ASN A 314 -11.55 13.20 11.57
C ASN A 314 -10.74 14.40 11.06
N ASP A 315 -11.16 15.62 11.40
CA ASP A 315 -10.54 16.86 10.93
C ASP A 315 -9.04 16.94 11.22
N LYS A 316 -8.57 16.37 12.35
CA LYS A 316 -7.14 16.32 12.70
C LYS A 316 -6.28 15.59 11.66
N VAL A 317 -6.85 14.60 10.98
CA VAL A 317 -6.17 13.79 9.97
C VAL A 317 -6.59 14.18 8.56
N ARG A 318 -7.85 14.58 8.37
CA ARG A 318 -8.41 14.93 7.05
C ARG A 318 -7.84 16.23 6.52
N GLU A 319 -7.68 17.23 7.37
CA GLU A 319 -7.25 18.58 6.95
C GLU A 319 -5.74 18.67 6.83
N PHE A 320 -5.27 19.52 5.93
CA PHE A 320 -3.85 19.77 5.76
C PHE A 320 -3.26 20.47 6.98
N LYS A 321 -2.13 19.96 7.48
CA LYS A 321 -1.31 20.58 8.54
C LYS A 321 0.13 20.69 8.06
N LYS A 322 0.82 21.79 8.38
CA LYS A 322 2.27 21.89 8.12
C LYS A 322 3.05 21.04 9.11
N VAL A 323 4.31 20.77 8.79
CA VAL A 323 5.23 20.11 9.72
C VAL A 323 5.35 20.97 10.98
N GLY A 324 5.09 20.37 12.13
CA GLY A 324 5.07 21.02 13.44
C GLY A 324 3.70 21.58 13.86
N GLU A 325 2.70 21.58 12.97
CA GLU A 325 1.31 21.97 13.25
C GLU A 325 0.37 20.76 13.32
N GLU A 326 0.87 19.54 13.13
CA GLU A 326 0.05 18.34 13.17
C GLU A 326 -0.52 18.10 14.57
N GLU A 327 -1.81 17.76 14.64
CA GLU A 327 -2.44 17.31 15.87
C GLU A 327 -2.64 15.79 15.81
N GLY A 328 -2.03 15.09 16.75
CA GLY A 328 -2.24 13.66 16.92
C GLY A 328 -3.69 13.29 17.20
N LEU A 329 -4.13 12.21 16.57
CA LEU A 329 -5.37 11.52 16.90
C LEU A 329 -5.06 10.15 17.51
N ASP A 330 -5.38 9.98 18.80
CA ASP A 330 -5.20 8.71 19.50
C ASP A 330 -6.11 7.62 18.91
N VAL A 331 -5.51 6.47 18.62
CA VAL A 331 -6.17 5.29 18.04
C VAL A 331 -5.58 4.02 18.65
N HIS A 332 -6.43 3.03 18.93
CA HIS A 332 -5.98 1.69 19.29
C HIS A 332 -6.00 0.74 18.09
N LEU A 333 -4.84 0.17 17.76
CA LEU A 333 -4.69 -0.87 16.75
C LEU A 333 -4.39 -2.23 17.38
N THR A 334 -4.51 -3.30 16.60
CA THR A 334 -3.79 -4.55 16.88
C THR A 334 -2.90 -4.93 15.71
N PRO A 335 -1.67 -5.42 15.95
CA PRO A 335 -0.72 -5.73 14.88
C PRO A 335 -1.26 -6.69 13.80
N GLU A 336 -2.18 -7.57 14.17
CA GLU A 336 -2.79 -8.57 13.29
C GLU A 336 -4.01 -8.07 12.51
N MET A 337 -4.59 -6.91 12.86
CA MET A 337 -5.71 -6.31 12.12
C MET A 337 -5.49 -6.22 10.61
N PRO A 338 -4.36 -5.65 10.11
CA PRO A 338 -4.11 -5.53 8.69
C PRO A 338 -3.67 -6.84 8.03
N LEU A 339 -3.43 -7.92 8.77
CA LEU A 339 -2.92 -9.16 8.20
C LEU A 339 -4.03 -10.16 7.83
N PRO A 340 -3.80 -10.99 6.79
CA PRO A 340 -4.60 -12.18 6.55
C PRO A 340 -4.64 -13.13 7.76
N PRO A 341 -5.60 -14.07 7.81
CA PRO A 341 -5.69 -15.06 8.88
C PRO A 341 -4.41 -15.89 8.91
N LEU A 342 -3.96 -16.30 10.11
CA LEU A 342 -2.66 -16.93 10.32
C LEU A 342 -2.38 -18.11 9.37
N LYS A 343 -3.39 -18.93 9.07
CA LYS A 343 -3.28 -20.09 8.15
C LYS A 343 -3.03 -19.73 6.68
N TYR A 344 -3.27 -18.47 6.28
CA TYR A 344 -3.11 -17.97 4.91
C TYR A 344 -2.01 -16.90 4.78
N ARG A 345 -1.16 -16.71 5.80
CA ARG A 345 -0.03 -15.75 5.76
C ARG A 345 1.14 -16.27 4.93
N HIS A 346 0.85 -16.59 3.67
CA HIS A 346 1.84 -16.82 2.64
C HIS A 346 2.33 -15.48 2.10
N TYR A 347 3.60 -15.38 1.74
CA TYR A 347 4.19 -14.13 1.29
C TYR A 347 5.26 -14.32 0.23
N TYR A 348 5.53 -13.23 -0.48
CA TYR A 348 6.73 -13.02 -1.27
C TYR A 348 7.73 -12.21 -0.46
N THR A 349 9.02 -12.42 -0.69
CA THR A 349 10.07 -11.62 -0.06
C THR A 349 11.22 -11.34 -1.02
N TYR A 350 11.76 -10.13 -0.95
CA TYR A 350 12.88 -9.66 -1.75
C TYR A 350 13.57 -8.49 -1.04
N GLU A 351 14.83 -8.23 -1.38
CA GLU A 351 15.54 -7.03 -0.94
C GLU A 351 15.26 -5.90 -1.91
N GLY A 352 14.83 -4.76 -1.37
CA GLY A 352 14.38 -3.61 -2.13
C GLY A 352 14.79 -2.29 -1.49
N SER A 353 14.00 -1.26 -1.73
CA SER A 353 14.19 0.08 -1.19
C SER A 353 12.96 0.60 -0.46
N LEU A 354 13.10 1.76 0.20
CA LEU A 354 11.97 2.61 0.52
C LEU A 354 11.26 3.05 -0.78
N THR A 355 9.94 3.18 -0.74
CA THR A 355 9.11 3.64 -1.87
C THR A 355 8.91 5.16 -1.89
N THR A 356 9.52 5.85 -0.95
CA THR A 356 9.61 7.31 -0.86
C THR A 356 11.08 7.71 -0.75
N PRO A 357 11.43 8.97 -1.08
CA PRO A 357 12.76 9.49 -0.82
C PRO A 357 13.19 9.26 0.64
N PRO A 358 14.49 8.97 0.91
CA PRO A 358 15.62 8.97 -0.03
C PRO A 358 15.75 7.71 -0.92
N CYS A 359 14.78 6.79 -0.89
CA CYS A 359 14.78 5.55 -1.66
C CYS A 359 15.98 4.63 -1.38
N THR A 360 16.49 4.64 -0.14
CA THR A 360 17.60 3.79 0.30
C THR A 360 17.29 2.31 0.10
N GLU A 361 18.26 1.56 -0.43
CA GLU A 361 18.16 0.13 -0.76
C GLU A 361 18.45 -0.77 0.43
N SER A 362 17.76 -0.55 1.54
CA SER A 362 17.99 -1.25 2.81
C SER A 362 16.71 -1.89 3.37
N VAL A 363 15.75 -2.21 2.49
CA VAL A 363 14.46 -2.77 2.90
C VAL A 363 14.38 -4.26 2.56
N LEU A 364 14.09 -5.08 3.56
CA LEU A 364 13.53 -6.40 3.32
C LEU A 364 12.01 -6.32 3.20
N TRP A 365 11.49 -6.62 2.02
CA TRP A 365 10.05 -6.70 1.79
C TRP A 365 9.48 -8.06 2.16
N VAL A 366 8.33 -8.06 2.84
CA VAL A 366 7.47 -9.22 3.11
C VAL A 366 6.07 -8.91 2.61
N VAL A 367 5.80 -9.21 1.34
CA VAL A 367 4.54 -8.87 0.68
C VAL A 367 3.56 -10.03 0.80
N GLN A 368 2.46 -9.85 1.53
CA GLN A 368 1.44 -10.88 1.72
C GLN A 368 0.83 -11.28 0.38
N LYS A 369 0.72 -12.60 0.15
CA LYS A 369 0.04 -13.17 -1.01
C LYS A 369 -1.46 -12.91 -0.96
N CYS A 370 -2.05 -13.05 0.22
CA CYS A 370 -3.48 -12.94 0.40
C CYS A 370 -3.89 -11.52 0.75
N HIS A 371 -4.98 -11.08 0.13
CA HIS A 371 -5.51 -9.74 0.30
C HIS A 371 -6.38 -9.66 1.56
N VAL A 372 -6.57 -8.45 2.05
CA VAL A 372 -7.51 -8.11 3.11
C VAL A 372 -8.57 -7.18 2.55
N GLN A 373 -9.83 -7.40 2.90
CA GLN A 373 -10.95 -6.61 2.43
C GLN A 373 -11.35 -5.56 3.47
N VAL A 374 -11.45 -4.31 3.03
CA VAL A 374 -11.95 -3.16 3.79
C VAL A 374 -13.15 -2.53 3.07
N SER A 375 -13.88 -1.66 3.76
CA SER A 375 -15.06 -1.00 3.19
C SER A 375 -14.68 -0.04 2.06
N ARG A 376 -15.64 0.21 1.17
CA ARG A 376 -15.53 1.27 0.16
C ARG A 376 -15.33 2.66 0.76
N ARG A 377 -15.88 2.89 1.95
CA ARG A 377 -15.78 4.15 2.69
C ARG A 377 -14.36 4.44 3.16
N VAL A 378 -13.56 3.43 3.53
CA VAL A 378 -12.13 3.61 3.81
C VAL A 378 -11.39 4.23 2.62
N LEU A 379 -11.57 3.66 1.42
CA LEU A 379 -10.96 4.21 0.21
C LEU A 379 -11.47 5.63 -0.08
N HIS A 380 -12.74 5.91 0.17
CA HIS A 380 -13.31 7.24 -0.02
C HIS A 380 -12.69 8.25 0.95
N ALA A 381 -12.66 7.95 2.25
CA ALA A 381 -12.10 8.80 3.29
C ALA A 381 -10.61 9.08 3.06
N LEU A 382 -9.80 8.04 2.81
CA LEU A 382 -8.37 8.21 2.52
C LEU A 382 -8.11 9.12 1.31
N ARG A 383 -8.95 9.04 0.28
CA ARG A 383 -8.80 9.89 -0.92
C ARG A 383 -9.17 11.34 -0.65
N ASN A 384 -9.96 11.63 0.38
CA ASN A 384 -10.41 12.97 0.72
C ASN A 384 -9.53 13.63 1.80
N VAL A 385 -8.52 12.94 2.34
CA VAL A 385 -7.46 13.57 3.11
C VAL A 385 -6.75 14.60 2.24
N GLU A 386 -6.59 15.81 2.75
CA GLU A 386 -5.87 16.91 2.12
C GLU A 386 -4.37 16.64 2.21
N GLY A 387 -3.71 16.63 1.05
CA GLY A 387 -2.27 16.41 0.97
C GLY A 387 -1.47 17.65 0.67
N TYR A 388 -2.11 18.76 0.32
CA TYR A 388 -1.43 19.95 -0.17
C TYR A 388 -2.08 21.19 0.40
N LYS A 389 -1.27 22.22 0.61
CA LYS A 389 -1.66 23.51 1.22
C LYS A 389 -2.85 24.21 0.55
N ASP A 390 -3.13 23.91 -0.72
CA ASP A 390 -4.25 24.46 -1.48
C ASP A 390 -5.58 23.69 -1.30
N GLY A 391 -5.63 22.73 -0.37
CA GLY A 391 -6.78 21.85 -0.15
C GLY A 391 -6.88 20.69 -1.15
N THR A 392 -5.89 20.52 -2.04
CA THR A 392 -5.85 19.35 -2.92
C THR A 392 -5.79 18.08 -2.08
N THR A 393 -6.66 17.12 -2.40
CA THR A 393 -6.71 15.83 -1.70
C THR A 393 -5.84 14.75 -2.35
N LEU A 394 -5.55 13.69 -1.58
CA LEU A 394 -4.81 12.52 -2.06
C LEU A 394 -5.48 11.84 -3.26
N ARG A 395 -6.76 12.13 -3.54
CA ARG A 395 -7.47 11.71 -4.76
C ARG A 395 -6.73 12.10 -6.05
N LYS A 396 -6.14 13.30 -6.11
CA LYS A 396 -5.63 13.90 -7.36
C LYS A 396 -4.42 13.15 -7.91
N TYR A 397 -3.44 12.89 -7.04
CA TYR A 397 -2.16 12.27 -7.41
C TYR A 397 -1.98 10.85 -6.86
N GLY A 398 -2.74 10.47 -5.83
CA GLY A 398 -2.47 9.28 -5.03
C GLY A 398 -1.19 9.42 -4.21
N THR A 399 -0.85 8.35 -3.50
CA THR A 399 0.36 8.28 -2.67
C THR A 399 1.28 7.13 -3.10
N ARG A 400 1.10 6.57 -4.31
CA ARG A 400 1.94 5.47 -4.80
C ARG A 400 3.07 5.91 -5.73
N ARG A 401 4.25 5.36 -5.52
CA ARG A 401 5.36 5.36 -6.48
C ARG A 401 5.04 4.42 -7.66
N PRO A 402 5.43 4.76 -8.90
CA PRO A 402 5.42 3.82 -10.02
C PRO A 402 6.29 2.59 -9.75
N THR A 403 5.93 1.46 -10.36
CA THR A 403 6.72 0.23 -10.32
C THR A 403 8.08 0.39 -11.00
N GLN A 404 9.13 -0.12 -10.36
CA GLN A 404 10.52 -0.07 -10.80
C GLN A 404 10.87 -1.27 -11.68
N LYS A 405 11.79 -1.11 -12.64
CA LYS A 405 12.11 -2.10 -13.69
C LYS A 405 13.41 -2.90 -13.45
N ASN A 406 13.87 -2.96 -12.22
CA ASN A 406 15.13 -3.60 -11.86
C ASN A 406 15.04 -5.13 -11.71
N LYS A 407 16.18 -5.81 -11.82
CA LYS A 407 16.30 -7.27 -11.71
C LYS A 407 16.54 -7.70 -10.26
N VAL A 408 15.48 -7.76 -9.46
CA VAL A 408 15.53 -8.33 -8.10
C VAL A 408 15.05 -9.78 -8.10
N THR A 409 15.71 -10.65 -7.34
CA THR A 409 15.23 -12.03 -7.16
C THR A 409 14.16 -12.07 -6.08
N VAL A 410 12.96 -12.51 -6.44
CA VAL A 410 11.85 -12.69 -5.51
C VAL A 410 11.81 -14.14 -5.02
N TYR A 411 11.61 -14.33 -3.72
CA TYR A 411 11.36 -15.61 -3.08
C TYR A 411 9.92 -15.71 -2.61
N LYS A 412 9.39 -16.94 -2.45
CA LYS A 412 8.04 -17.18 -1.95
C LYS A 412 7.98 -18.28 -0.91
N SER A 413 7.09 -18.12 0.08
CA SER A 413 6.90 -19.04 1.21
C SER A 413 5.88 -20.16 0.93
N PHE A 414 5.48 -20.31 -0.33
CA PHE A 414 4.44 -21.25 -0.79
C PHE A 414 4.85 -21.84 -2.14
N LYS A 415 4.42 -23.08 -2.39
CA LYS A 415 4.72 -23.79 -3.64
C LYS A 415 4.04 -23.12 -4.83
#